data_AF-A0AAU2X1M4-F1
#
_entry.id   AF-A0AAU2X1M4-F1
#
_cell.length_a   1.000
_cell.length_b   1.000
_cell.length_c   1.000
_cell.angle_alpha   90.00
_cell.angle_beta   90.00
_cell.angle_gamma   90.00
#
_symmetry.space_group_name_H-M   'P 1'
#
loop_
_entity.id
_entity.type
_entity.pdbx_description
1 polymer ?
#
loop_
_entity_poly.entity_id
_entity_poly.type
_entity_poly.pdbx_seq_one_letter_code
_entity_poly.pdbx_strand_id
1 'polypeptide(L)'
;MSEPTTAGTPEHPVDSGFTFQSLEDFVSGYIAPVIQRRINRSTAMWCPSWWMHPEAVARFSVLWRAFEYLKLDAAIGLSTWWIHHADPHIRALMHPDLGPFVLCDAREGHSDRNLPPLPVELAPPGFWSNPVFTVQPPEPDDGENTDAENRDADETDAENGGEEGHGSSESAVRG
;
A
#
# COMPACT_ATOMS: atom_id res chain seq x y z
N MET A 1 41.30 15.46 -38.10
CA MET A 1 39.90 15.80 -37.81
C MET A 1 39.68 15.43 -36.35
N SER A 2 39.60 16.43 -35.48
CA SER A 2 39.43 16.24 -34.04
C SER A 2 37.95 16.43 -33.73
N GLU A 3 37.32 15.43 -33.12
CA GLU A 3 35.95 15.54 -32.62
C GLU A 3 35.94 16.27 -31.27
N PRO A 4 34.92 17.10 -30.97
CA PRO A 4 34.87 17.82 -29.72
C PRO A 4 34.33 16.93 -28.59
N THR A 5 35.09 16.86 -27.49
CA THR A 5 34.64 16.41 -26.17
C THR A 5 33.47 17.29 -25.72
N THR A 6 32.27 16.71 -25.65
CA THR A 6 31.18 17.30 -24.87
C THR A 6 31.41 16.91 -23.41
N ALA A 7 31.80 17.91 -22.61
CA ALA A 7 31.85 17.81 -21.16
C ALA A 7 30.42 17.57 -20.64
N GLY A 8 30.21 16.45 -19.94
CA GLY A 8 29.00 16.20 -19.18
C GLY A 8 28.89 17.18 -18.02
N THR A 9 27.78 17.89 -17.95
CA THR A 9 27.33 18.70 -16.80
C THR A 9 27.41 17.86 -15.52
N PRO A 10 27.93 18.38 -14.39
CA PRO A 10 27.83 17.69 -13.12
C PRO A 10 26.35 17.70 -12.69
N GLU A 11 25.70 16.56 -12.81
CA GLU A 11 24.39 16.28 -12.25
C GLU A 11 24.48 16.35 -10.72
N HIS A 12 24.13 17.50 -10.16
CA HIS A 12 23.93 17.64 -8.72
C HIS A 12 22.74 16.75 -8.31
N PRO A 13 22.91 15.80 -7.37
CA PRO A 13 21.80 15.00 -6.89
C PRO A 13 20.77 15.94 -6.25
N VAL A 14 19.52 15.86 -6.70
CA VAL A 14 18.40 16.49 -6.01
C VAL A 14 18.30 15.81 -4.65
N ASP A 15 18.44 16.57 -3.56
CA ASP A 15 18.18 16.06 -2.21
C ASP A 15 16.72 15.60 -2.15
N SER A 16 16.54 14.29 -2.20
CA SER A 16 15.23 13.64 -2.25
C SER A 16 14.50 13.70 -0.89
N GLY A 17 15.16 14.22 0.16
CA GLY A 17 14.64 14.20 1.53
C GLY A 17 14.57 12.79 2.14
N PHE A 18 15.06 11.77 1.42
CA PHE A 18 15.01 10.38 1.87
C PHE A 18 16.18 10.03 2.80
N THR A 19 15.85 9.22 3.80
CA THR A 19 16.71 8.26 4.51
C THR A 19 17.93 7.80 3.73
N PHE A 20 17.58 6.95 2.79
CA PHE A 20 18.45 6.19 1.93
C PHE A 20 18.29 6.76 0.53
N GLN A 21 19.40 7.01 -0.17
CA GLN A 21 19.37 7.69 -1.46
C GLN A 21 18.99 6.75 -2.61
N SER A 22 19.09 5.44 -2.37
CA SER A 22 18.72 4.41 -3.32
C SER A 22 18.12 3.19 -2.62
N LEU A 23 17.49 2.33 -3.42
CA LEU A 23 17.05 1.02 -2.95
C LEU A 23 18.21 0.18 -2.43
N GLU A 24 19.37 0.27 -3.08
CA GLU A 24 20.57 -0.46 -2.67
C GLU A 24 21.07 0.02 -1.30
N ASP A 25 21.07 1.32 -1.06
CA ASP A 25 21.42 1.89 0.25
C ASP A 25 20.44 1.43 1.33
N PHE A 26 19.15 1.36 1.03
CA PHE A 26 18.15 0.87 1.98
C PHE A 26 18.35 -0.61 2.31
N VAL A 27 18.60 -1.45 1.29
CA VAL A 27 18.78 -2.89 1.52
C VAL A 27 20.09 -3.17 2.25
N SER A 28 21.19 -2.56 1.82
CA SER A 28 22.52 -2.78 2.41
C SER A 28 22.70 -2.08 3.76
N GLY A 29 22.14 -0.89 3.92
CA GLY A 29 22.30 -0.04 5.12
C GLY A 29 21.25 -0.29 6.21
N TYR A 30 20.10 -0.88 5.90
CA TYR A 30 19.04 -1.13 6.88
C TYR A 30 18.54 -2.58 6.88
N ILE A 31 18.00 -3.08 5.76
CA ILE A 31 17.34 -4.41 5.76
C ILE A 31 18.32 -5.53 6.13
N ALA A 32 19.43 -5.65 5.42
CA ALA A 32 20.41 -6.70 5.64
C ALA A 32 21.01 -6.70 7.07
N PRO A 33 21.43 -5.55 7.65
CA PRO A 33 21.96 -5.53 9.01
C PRO A 33 20.90 -5.69 10.11
N VAL A 34 19.67 -5.23 9.89
CA VAL A 34 18.61 -5.29 10.91
C VAL A 34 17.95 -6.67 10.97
N ILE A 35 17.81 -7.36 9.83
CA ILE A 35 17.20 -8.69 9.79
C ILE A 35 18.19 -9.76 10.27
N GLN A 36 18.08 -10.10 11.55
CA GLN A 36 18.87 -11.16 12.18
C GLN A 36 18.05 -12.44 12.26
N ARG A 37 18.32 -13.38 11.36
CA ARG A 37 17.62 -14.68 11.29
C ARG A 37 18.60 -15.80 11.04
N ARG A 38 18.23 -17.01 11.46
CA ARG A 38 18.97 -18.22 11.07
C ARG A 38 18.73 -18.48 9.59
N ILE A 39 19.78 -18.28 8.77
CA ILE A 39 19.71 -18.50 7.33
C ILE A 39 20.22 -19.90 7.02
N ASN A 40 19.33 -20.74 6.48
CA ASN A 40 19.62 -22.06 5.94
C ASN A 40 18.41 -22.54 5.13
N ARG A 41 18.63 -23.56 4.31
CA ARG A 41 17.65 -24.08 3.34
C ARG A 41 16.31 -24.52 3.92
N SER A 42 16.20 -24.82 5.22
CA SER A 42 14.94 -25.22 5.84
C SER A 42 14.22 -24.12 6.61
N THR A 43 14.90 -23.02 7.00
CA THR A 43 14.29 -21.97 7.82
C THR A 43 14.10 -20.65 7.09
N ALA A 44 15.08 -20.24 6.29
CA ALA A 44 15.04 -18.97 5.57
C ALA A 44 16.10 -18.93 4.48
N MET A 45 15.70 -18.44 3.30
CA MET A 45 16.58 -18.26 2.15
C MET A 45 17.01 -16.81 2.00
N TRP A 46 18.21 -16.62 1.46
CA TRP A 46 18.74 -15.30 1.15
C TRP A 46 19.66 -15.40 -0.07
N CYS A 47 19.53 -14.45 -0.98
CA CYS A 47 20.46 -14.29 -2.09
C CYS A 47 21.26 -13.00 -1.89
N PRO A 48 22.61 -13.05 -1.83
CA PRO A 48 23.42 -11.84 -1.72
C PRO A 48 23.27 -10.94 -2.97
N SER A 49 23.03 -11.52 -4.14
CA SER A 49 22.70 -10.81 -5.39
C SER A 49 21.19 -10.61 -5.54
N TRP A 50 20.52 -10.13 -4.49
CA TRP A 50 19.07 -9.98 -4.44
C TRP A 50 18.48 -9.20 -5.62
N TRP A 51 19.23 -8.24 -6.19
CA TRP A 51 18.81 -7.43 -7.34
C TRP A 51 18.59 -8.25 -8.62
N MET A 52 19.14 -9.47 -8.69
CA MET A 52 18.93 -10.41 -9.80
C MET A 52 17.52 -11.02 -9.80
N HIS A 53 16.73 -10.80 -8.75
CA HIS A 53 15.38 -11.33 -8.60
C HIS A 53 14.34 -10.22 -8.73
N PRO A 54 13.58 -10.14 -9.85
CA PRO A 54 12.62 -9.05 -10.07
C PRO A 54 11.57 -8.90 -8.97
N GLU A 55 11.08 -10.02 -8.43
CA GLU A 55 10.16 -10.00 -7.30
C GLU A 55 10.80 -9.38 -6.05
N ALA A 56 12.09 -9.66 -5.81
CA ALA A 56 12.81 -9.07 -4.68
C ALA A 56 12.98 -7.56 -4.84
N VAL A 57 13.37 -7.11 -6.02
CA VAL A 57 13.47 -5.68 -6.34
C VAL A 57 12.14 -4.98 -6.13
N ALA A 58 11.03 -5.54 -6.62
CA ALA A 58 9.70 -4.97 -6.45
C ALA A 58 9.29 -4.87 -4.97
N ARG A 59 9.48 -5.96 -4.21
CA ARG A 59 9.14 -5.99 -2.77
C ARG A 59 10.00 -5.06 -1.95
N PHE A 60 11.31 -5.01 -2.16
CA PHE A 60 12.17 -4.06 -1.44
C PHE A 60 11.86 -2.62 -1.83
N SER A 61 11.51 -2.35 -3.10
CA SER A 61 11.12 -1.01 -3.54
C SER A 61 9.90 -0.47 -2.80
N VAL A 62 8.88 -1.29 -2.57
CA VAL A 62 7.70 -0.87 -1.79
C VAL A 62 8.01 -0.74 -0.31
N LEU A 63 8.87 -1.61 0.24
CA LEU A 63 9.32 -1.50 1.62
C LEU A 63 10.08 -0.21 1.89
N TRP A 64 11.00 0.15 0.99
CA TRP A 64 11.77 1.38 1.09
C TRP A 64 10.86 2.61 1.06
N ARG A 65 9.94 2.69 0.09
CA ARG A 65 8.99 3.81 -0.01
C ARG A 65 8.10 3.91 1.23
N ALA A 66 7.59 2.79 1.73
CA ALA A 66 6.79 2.77 2.95
C ALA A 66 7.62 3.18 4.18
N PHE A 67 8.89 2.80 4.24
CA PHE A 67 9.80 3.18 5.32
C PHE A 67 10.01 4.70 5.31
N GLU A 68 10.34 5.28 4.16
CA GLU A 68 10.61 6.72 4.03
C GLU A 68 9.39 7.58 4.38
N TYR A 69 8.19 7.08 4.07
CA TYR A 69 6.95 7.74 4.44
C TYR A 69 6.65 7.62 5.95
N LEU A 70 6.67 6.39 6.48
CA LEU A 70 6.23 6.12 7.85
C LEU A 70 7.26 6.54 8.91
N LYS A 71 8.55 6.64 8.58
CA LYS A 71 9.57 7.15 9.52
C LYS A 71 9.33 8.59 9.98
N LEU A 72 8.50 9.36 9.26
CA LEU A 72 8.18 10.75 9.60
C LEU A 72 7.22 10.83 10.80
N ASP A 73 6.45 9.77 11.05
CA ASP A 73 5.64 9.65 12.27
C ASP A 73 6.50 9.06 13.40
N ALA A 74 6.91 9.95 14.32
CA ALA A 74 7.72 9.59 15.48
C ALA A 74 6.98 8.79 16.55
N ALA A 75 5.63 8.73 16.53
CA ALA A 75 4.86 8.05 17.56
C ALA A 75 4.77 6.55 17.29
N ILE A 76 4.18 6.16 16.15
CA ILE A 76 3.92 4.75 15.84
C ILE A 76 4.34 4.34 14.42
N GLY A 77 4.85 5.28 13.62
CA GLY A 77 5.12 5.07 12.20
C GLY A 77 6.00 3.85 11.91
N LEU A 78 7.14 3.72 12.60
CA LEU A 78 8.01 2.55 12.43
C LEU A 78 7.40 1.23 12.93
N SER A 79 6.56 1.27 13.98
CA SER A 79 5.83 0.08 14.44
C SER A 79 4.84 -0.39 13.38
N THR A 80 4.07 0.55 12.83
CA THR A 80 3.15 0.33 11.70
C THR A 80 3.90 -0.20 10.48
N TRP A 81 5.06 0.38 10.17
CA TRP A 81 5.90 -0.08 9.05
C TRP A 81 6.32 -1.55 9.23
N TRP A 82 6.81 -1.93 10.42
CA TRP A 82 7.21 -3.31 10.68
C TRP A 82 6.06 -4.29 10.53
N ILE A 83 4.94 -4.02 11.19
CA ILE A 83 3.80 -4.93 11.30
C ILE A 83 3.09 -5.09 9.94
N HIS A 84 2.83 -3.97 9.26
CA HIS A 84 1.97 -3.96 8.08
C HIS A 84 2.73 -4.03 6.75
N HIS A 85 4.02 -3.69 6.74
CA HIS A 85 4.82 -3.66 5.51
C HIS A 85 6.00 -4.63 5.60
N ALA A 86 6.95 -4.41 6.51
CA ALA A 86 8.19 -5.17 6.55
C ALA A 86 7.96 -6.68 6.73
N ASP A 87 7.25 -7.08 7.77
CA ASP A 87 7.11 -8.49 8.14
C ASP A 87 6.48 -9.37 7.03
N PRO A 88 5.34 -8.98 6.42
CA PRO A 88 4.76 -9.73 5.30
C PRO A 88 5.71 -9.90 4.12
N HIS A 89 6.39 -8.83 3.71
CA HIS A 89 7.29 -8.87 2.55
C HIS A 89 8.56 -9.68 2.84
N ILE A 90 9.19 -9.47 4.00
CA ILE A 90 10.43 -10.17 4.37
C ILE A 90 10.14 -11.67 4.58
N ARG A 91 8.98 -12.02 5.14
CA ARG A 91 8.56 -13.44 5.25
C ARG A 91 8.42 -14.09 3.88
N ALA A 92 7.78 -13.43 2.92
CA ALA A 92 7.63 -13.95 1.56
C ALA A 92 8.98 -14.06 0.84
N LEU A 93 9.83 -13.05 0.94
CA LEU A 93 11.17 -13.02 0.33
C LEU A 93 12.05 -14.18 0.80
N MET A 94 12.07 -14.40 2.11
CA MET A 94 12.95 -15.39 2.74
C MET A 94 12.30 -16.77 2.86
N HIS A 95 11.12 -16.99 2.30
CA HIS A 95 10.42 -18.27 2.45
C HIS A 95 11.26 -19.40 1.83
N PRO A 96 11.52 -20.50 2.55
CA PRO A 96 12.43 -21.55 2.10
C PRO A 96 11.97 -22.25 0.83
N ASP A 97 10.68 -22.54 0.71
CA ASP A 97 10.16 -23.29 -0.44
C ASP A 97 9.49 -22.45 -1.55
N LEU A 98 8.92 -21.30 -1.19
CA LEU A 98 8.07 -20.49 -2.08
C LEU A 98 8.68 -19.13 -2.42
N GLY A 99 9.78 -18.76 -1.75
CA GLY A 99 10.38 -17.44 -1.91
C GLY A 99 11.18 -17.32 -3.21
N PRO A 100 11.40 -16.10 -3.71
CA PRO A 100 12.17 -15.87 -4.94
C PRO A 100 13.63 -16.32 -4.82
N PHE A 101 14.14 -16.51 -3.61
CA PHE A 101 15.51 -16.96 -3.33
C PHE A 101 15.66 -18.47 -3.17
N VAL A 102 14.61 -19.27 -3.40
CA VAL A 102 14.60 -20.74 -3.14
C VAL A 102 15.73 -21.51 -3.84
N LEU A 103 16.24 -21.02 -4.98
CA LEU A 103 17.33 -21.67 -5.71
C LEU A 103 18.72 -21.14 -5.34
N CYS A 104 18.80 -20.07 -4.54
CA CYS A 104 20.05 -19.44 -4.10
C CYS A 104 20.48 -19.93 -2.71
N ASP A 105 21.67 -19.56 -2.29
CA ASP A 105 22.14 -19.82 -0.92
C ASP A 105 22.92 -18.61 -0.39
N ALA A 106 22.82 -18.35 0.91
CA ALA A 106 23.48 -17.20 1.51
C ALA A 106 25.01 -17.30 1.51
N ARG A 107 25.55 -18.54 1.50
CA ARG A 107 27.00 -18.82 1.49
C ARG A 107 27.50 -19.11 0.07
N GLU A 108 26.73 -19.85 -0.73
CA GLU A 108 27.14 -20.22 -2.10
C GLU A 108 26.80 -19.11 -3.12
N GLY A 109 25.89 -18.20 -2.78
CA GLY A 109 25.54 -17.04 -3.60
C GLY A 109 24.30 -17.24 -4.48
N HIS A 110 24.22 -16.43 -5.53
CA HIS A 110 23.16 -16.51 -6.53
C HIS A 110 23.33 -17.75 -7.41
N SER A 111 22.22 -18.38 -7.76
CA SER A 111 22.18 -19.50 -8.69
C SER A 111 21.76 -19.03 -10.07
N ASP A 112 22.49 -19.40 -11.11
CA ASP A 112 22.13 -19.10 -12.50
C ASP A 112 20.84 -19.83 -12.96
N ARG A 113 20.36 -20.78 -12.17
CA ARG A 113 19.06 -21.43 -12.40
C ARG A 113 17.98 -20.49 -11.86
N ASN A 114 17.45 -19.65 -12.73
CA ASN A 114 16.34 -18.77 -12.40
C ASN A 114 14.99 -19.48 -12.46
N LEU A 115 14.07 -19.05 -11.60
CA LEU A 115 12.65 -19.36 -11.77
C LEU A 115 12.12 -18.62 -13.01
N PRO A 116 11.40 -19.29 -13.91
CA PRO A 116 10.84 -18.64 -15.08
C PRO A 116 9.73 -17.65 -14.66
N PRO A 117 9.46 -16.61 -15.46
CA PRO A 117 8.27 -15.80 -15.29
C PRO A 117 7.00 -16.66 -15.26
N LEU A 118 5.97 -16.19 -14.57
CA LEU A 118 4.69 -16.87 -14.56
C LEU A 118 4.13 -16.94 -15.99
N PRO A 119 3.62 -18.11 -16.42
CA PRO A 119 2.96 -18.23 -17.71
C PRO A 119 1.69 -17.37 -17.71
N VAL A 120 1.53 -16.54 -18.74
CA VAL A 120 0.37 -15.67 -18.92
C VAL A 120 -0.13 -15.84 -20.35
N GLU A 121 -1.42 -16.14 -20.48
CA GLU A 121 -2.15 -16.04 -21.75
C GLU A 121 -2.89 -14.71 -21.80
N LEU A 122 -2.92 -14.08 -22.97
CA LEU A 122 -3.64 -12.83 -23.14
C LEU A 122 -5.15 -13.10 -23.16
N ALA A 123 -5.90 -12.21 -22.48
CA ALA A 123 -7.35 -12.25 -22.55
C ALA A 123 -7.83 -12.06 -24.01
N PRO A 124 -8.90 -12.76 -24.44
CA PRO A 124 -9.44 -12.60 -25.78
C PRO A 124 -9.85 -11.14 -26.06
N PRO A 125 -9.82 -10.69 -27.34
CA PRO A 125 -10.32 -9.37 -27.71
C PRO A 125 -11.75 -9.13 -27.21
N GLY A 126 -12.01 -7.95 -26.64
CA GLY A 126 -13.33 -7.57 -26.12
C GLY A 126 -13.65 -8.08 -24.70
N PHE A 127 -12.81 -8.96 -24.11
CA PHE A 127 -13.03 -9.48 -22.76
C PHE A 127 -13.17 -8.37 -21.70
N TRP A 128 -12.30 -7.36 -21.76
CA TRP A 128 -12.28 -6.23 -20.81
C TRP A 128 -13.43 -5.23 -20.99
N SER A 129 -14.13 -5.28 -22.13
CA SER A 129 -15.27 -4.42 -22.42
C SER A 129 -16.61 -5.04 -21.99
N ASN A 130 -16.57 -6.21 -21.35
CA ASN A 130 -17.79 -6.86 -20.86
C ASN A 130 -18.40 -6.05 -19.69
N PRO A 131 -19.69 -5.71 -19.73
CA PRO A 131 -20.35 -4.93 -18.68
C PRO A 131 -20.29 -5.59 -17.29
N VAL A 132 -20.08 -6.92 -17.20
CA VAL A 132 -19.87 -7.63 -15.92
C VAL A 132 -18.63 -7.12 -15.16
N PHE A 133 -17.62 -6.62 -15.87
CA PHE A 133 -16.41 -6.03 -15.27
C PHE A 133 -16.47 -4.50 -15.18
N THR A 134 -17.54 -3.89 -15.69
CA THR A 134 -17.73 -2.44 -15.63
C THR A 134 -18.60 -2.13 -14.42
N VAL A 135 -18.04 -1.43 -13.43
CA VAL A 135 -18.86 -0.82 -12.39
C VAL A 135 -19.66 0.29 -13.06
N GLN A 136 -20.96 0.08 -13.26
CA GLN A 136 -21.84 1.17 -13.67
C GLN A 136 -21.85 2.21 -12.54
N PRO A 137 -21.67 3.50 -12.84
CA PRO A 137 -22.00 4.56 -11.89
C PRO A 137 -23.45 4.35 -11.41
N PRO A 138 -23.78 4.72 -10.16
CA PRO A 138 -25.18 4.77 -9.77
C PRO A 138 -25.92 5.64 -10.79
N GLU A 139 -27.04 5.13 -11.33
CA GLU A 139 -27.95 5.93 -12.15
C GLU A 139 -28.23 7.23 -11.38
N PRO A 140 -28.17 8.40 -12.03
CA PRO A 140 -28.53 9.64 -11.36
C PRO A 140 -29.94 9.48 -10.82
N ASP A 141 -30.13 9.77 -9.53
CA ASP A 141 -31.44 9.92 -8.91
C ASP A 141 -32.14 11.08 -9.63
N ASP A 142 -32.85 10.76 -10.70
CA ASP A 142 -33.81 11.61 -11.37
C ASP A 142 -34.95 11.80 -10.38
N GLY A 143 -34.70 12.67 -9.40
CA GLY A 143 -35.64 13.08 -8.36
C GLY A 143 -36.85 13.77 -8.96
N GLU A 144 -37.72 12.98 -9.60
CA GLU A 144 -39.07 13.34 -9.98
C GLU A 144 -39.88 13.44 -8.69
N ASN A 145 -39.63 14.51 -7.95
CA ASN A 145 -40.43 14.92 -6.81
C ASN A 145 -41.78 15.40 -7.34
N THR A 146 -42.73 14.49 -7.53
CA THR A 146 -44.10 14.78 -7.97
C THR A 146 -44.99 15.37 -6.86
N ASP A 147 -44.45 15.78 -5.72
CA ASP A 147 -45.27 16.17 -4.56
C ASP A 147 -45.31 17.70 -4.30
N ALA A 148 -45.31 18.52 -5.35
CA ALA A 148 -45.44 19.98 -5.22
C ALA A 148 -46.84 20.55 -5.56
N GLU A 149 -47.80 19.76 -6.06
CA GLU A 149 -49.11 20.28 -6.50
C GLU A 149 -50.30 19.99 -5.58
N ASN A 150 -50.10 19.67 -4.30
CA ASN A 150 -51.25 19.44 -3.40
C ASN A 150 -51.08 20.00 -1.98
N ARG A 151 -50.78 21.30 -1.87
CA ARG A 151 -50.81 22.03 -0.58
C ARG A 151 -51.76 23.23 -0.52
N ASP A 152 -52.55 23.48 -1.56
CA ASP A 152 -53.56 24.56 -1.55
C ASP A 152 -54.97 24.00 -1.35
N ALA A 153 -55.23 23.42 -0.18
CA ALA A 153 -56.56 23.33 0.44
C ALA A 153 -56.41 22.69 1.81
N ASP A 154 -56.35 23.50 2.87
CA ASP A 154 -57.10 23.35 4.13
C ASP A 154 -56.41 24.19 5.22
N GLU A 155 -56.56 25.51 5.15
CA GLU A 155 -56.28 26.39 6.29
C GLU A 155 -57.58 27.12 6.64
N THR A 156 -58.42 26.47 7.44
CA THR A 156 -59.43 27.13 8.27
C THR A 156 -59.57 26.41 9.61
N ASP A 157 -59.34 27.19 10.67
CA ASP A 157 -59.93 27.08 12.00
C ASP A 157 -59.51 25.93 12.94
N ALA A 158 -58.63 26.25 13.91
CA ALA A 158 -58.93 26.05 15.33
C ALA A 158 -57.90 26.76 16.23
N GLU A 159 -58.32 27.87 16.83
CA GLU A 159 -57.74 28.42 18.06
C GLU A 159 -57.89 27.45 19.25
N ASN A 160 -57.17 27.79 20.33
CA ASN A 160 -57.31 27.36 21.74
C ASN A 160 -56.36 26.21 22.12
N GLY A 161 -55.41 26.31 23.07
CA GLY A 161 -55.23 27.14 24.25
C GLY A 161 -54.66 26.20 25.32
N GLY A 162 -53.73 26.63 26.19
CA GLY A 162 -53.33 25.79 27.32
C GLY A 162 -51.89 25.90 27.78
N GLU A 163 -51.74 26.67 28.84
CA GLU A 163 -50.58 27.00 29.66
C GLU A 163 -50.05 25.82 30.53
N GLU A 164 -48.76 25.93 30.88
CA GLU A 164 -48.08 25.50 32.13
C GLU A 164 -47.71 24.02 32.40
N GLY A 165 -46.47 23.84 32.93
CA GLY A 165 -46.27 22.89 34.05
C GLY A 165 -44.97 22.09 34.09
N HIS A 166 -43.94 22.66 34.74
CA HIS A 166 -43.08 22.06 35.78
C HIS A 166 -42.53 20.61 35.66
N GLY A 167 -41.22 20.46 35.94
CA GLY A 167 -40.74 19.26 36.64
C GLY A 167 -39.25 18.92 36.52
N SER A 168 -38.44 19.45 37.44
CA SER A 168 -37.09 18.96 37.79
C SER A 168 -37.06 17.44 38.08
N SER A 169 -35.95 16.77 37.79
CA SER A 169 -35.02 16.28 38.84
C SER A 169 -33.94 15.31 38.31
N GLU A 170 -32.75 15.48 38.89
CA GLU A 170 -31.58 14.59 38.89
C GLU A 170 -31.91 13.15 39.29
N SER A 171 -31.10 12.19 38.82
CA SER A 171 -30.38 11.31 39.76
C SER A 171 -29.19 10.61 39.09
N ALA A 172 -28.02 10.80 39.70
CA ALA A 172 -26.87 9.91 39.58
C ALA A 172 -27.18 8.53 40.20
N VAL A 173 -26.42 7.49 39.83
CA VAL A 173 -25.78 6.52 40.75
C VAL A 173 -24.82 5.61 39.95
N ARG A 174 -23.62 5.44 40.52
CA ARG A 174 -22.54 4.53 40.14
C ARG A 174 -22.88 3.07 40.47
N GLY A 175 -22.31 2.15 39.70
CA GLY A 175 -22.05 0.76 40.08
C GLY A 175 -20.81 0.29 39.33
#